data_AF-A0AAJ2RUV3-F1
#
_entry.id   AF-A0AAJ2RUV3-F1
#
_cell.length_a   1.000
_cell.length_b   1.000
_cell.length_c   1.000
_cell.angle_alpha   90.00
_cell.angle_beta   90.00
_cell.angle_gamma   90.00
#
_symmetry.space_group_name_H-M   'P 1'
#
loop_
_entity.id
_entity.type
_entity.pdbx_description
1 polymer ?
#
loop_
_entity_poly.entity_id
_entity_poly.type
_entity_poly.pdbx_seq_one_letter_code
_entity_poly.pdbx_strand_id
1 'polypeptide(L)' 'MSVVEPVFGNIGTTERLDRFSLRGKKKVQGQWQLYCLVHNIEKLANYGHLAASCRA' A
#
# COMPACT_ATOMS: atom_id res chain seq x y z
N MET A 1 -11.75 -18.04 -4.81
CA MET A 1 -10.28 -17.92 -4.91
C MET A 1 -9.97 -16.44 -5.15
N SER A 2 -9.75 -15.65 -4.10
CA SER A 2 -9.41 -14.23 -4.28
C SER A 2 -7.93 -14.15 -4.61
N VAL A 3 -7.60 -13.72 -5.83
CA VAL A 3 -6.23 -13.30 -6.12
C VAL A 3 -6.01 -12.05 -5.29
N VAL A 4 -5.25 -12.19 -4.20
CA VAL A 4 -4.79 -11.03 -3.43
C VAL A 4 -3.93 -10.24 -4.40
N GLU A 5 -4.35 -9.01 -4.72
CA GLU A 5 -3.55 -8.15 -5.59
C GLU A 5 -2.11 -8.10 -5.08
N PRO A 6 -1.12 -8.27 -5.97
CA PRO A 6 0.26 -8.17 -5.56
C PRO A 6 0.49 -6.75 -5.02
N VAL A 7 1.03 -6.65 -3.82
CA VAL A 7 1.37 -5.37 -3.15
C VAL A 7 2.17 -4.44 -4.10
N PHE A 8 3.00 -5.02 -4.96
CA PHE A 8 3.72 -4.31 -6.02
C PHE A 8 2.81 -3.69 -7.09
N GLY A 9 1.77 -4.39 -7.53
CA GLY A 9 0.81 -3.88 -8.50
C GLY A 9 0.04 -2.70 -7.95
N ASN A 10 -0.48 -2.81 -6.73
CA ASN A 10 -1.29 -1.75 -6.12
C ASN A 10 -0.46 -0.51 -5.76
N ILE A 11 0.80 -0.70 -5.31
CA ILE A 11 1.72 0.43 -5.08
C ILE A 11 2.10 1.12 -6.41
N GLY A 12 2.21 0.37 -7.50
CA GLY A 12 2.49 0.93 -8.83
C GLY A 12 1.31 1.71 -9.43
N THR A 13 0.08 1.20 -9.28
CA THR A 13 -1.12 1.77 -9.92
C THR A 13 -1.83 2.82 -9.06
N THR A 14 -2.01 2.54 -7.76
CA THR A 14 -2.79 3.38 -6.83
C THR A 14 -1.89 4.40 -6.15
N GLU A 15 -0.74 3.95 -5.63
CA GLU A 15 0.23 4.83 -4.97
C GLU A 15 1.20 5.50 -5.96
N ARG A 16 1.17 5.10 -7.25
CA ARG A 16 1.95 5.67 -8.36
C ARG A 16 3.48 5.62 -8.20
N LEU A 17 4.01 4.64 -7.48
CA LEU A 17 5.46 4.41 -7.44
C LEU A 17 5.92 3.63 -8.68
N ASP A 18 5.99 4.29 -9.83
CA ASP A 18 6.46 3.70 -11.08
C ASP A 18 7.99 3.53 -11.10
N ARG A 19 8.69 4.41 -10.37
CA ARG A 19 10.15 4.37 -10.22
C ARG A 19 10.60 4.92 -8.87
N PHE A 20 11.61 4.29 -8.27
CA PHE A 20 12.30 4.88 -7.12
C PHE A 20 12.97 6.21 -7.52
N SER A 21 12.54 7.30 -6.88
CA SER A 21 13.10 8.64 -7.07
C SER A 21 14.46 8.78 -6.38
N LEU A 22 14.69 8.04 -5.29
CA LEU A 22 15.96 8.05 -4.57
C LEU A 22 16.99 7.09 -5.19
N ARG A 23 18.27 7.30 -4.85
CA ARG A 23 19.40 6.46 -5.28
C ARG A 23 20.18 5.97 -4.06
N GLY A 24 20.66 4.72 -4.14
CA GLY A 24 21.35 4.03 -3.05
C GLY A 24 20.40 3.22 -2.16
N LYS A 25 20.86 2.00 -1.78
CA LYS A 25 20.05 0.97 -1.12
C LYS A 25 19.31 1.47 0.13
N LYS A 26 19.99 2.22 1.02
CA LYS A 26 19.37 2.75 2.24
C LYS A 26 18.21 3.70 1.96
N LYS A 27 18.36 4.61 0.99
CA LYS A 27 17.34 5.61 0.66
C LYS A 27 16.14 4.97 -0.04
N VAL A 28 16.40 4.06 -0.98
CA VAL A 28 15.36 3.28 -1.67
C VAL A 28 14.58 2.41 -0.69
N GLN A 29 15.25 1.80 0.29
CA GLN A 29 14.58 1.01 1.32
C GLN A 29 13.63 1.86 2.17
N GLY A 30 14.06 3.06 2.59
CA GLY A 30 13.19 3.99 3.32
C GLY A 30 11.99 4.44 2.48
N GLN A 31 12.20 4.75 1.21
CA GLN A 31 11.11 5.06 0.26
C GLN A 31 10.12 3.90 0.15
N TRP A 32 10.61 2.68 -0.03
CA TRP A 32 9.76 1.49 -0.10
C TRP A 32 8.94 1.27 1.18
N GLN A 33 9.56 1.40 2.35
CA GLN A 33 8.88 1.23 3.64
C GLN A 33 7.78 2.26 3.86
N LEU A 34 7.98 3.52 3.46
CA LEU A 34 6.95 4.56 3.54
C LEU A 34 5.74 4.22 2.66
N TYR A 35 5.98 3.77 1.43
CA TYR A 35 4.92 3.34 0.52
C TYR A 35 4.16 2.13 1.06
N CYS A 36 4.85 1.13 1.61
CA CYS A 36 4.19 0.00 2.26
C CYS A 36 3.34 0.43 3.47
N LEU A 37 3.79 1.44 4.23
CA LEU A 37 3.05 1.95 5.39
C LEU A 37 1.76 2.64 4.97
N VAL A 38 1.80 3.50 3.94
CA VAL A 38 0.60 4.16 3.39
C VAL A 38 -0.39 3.11 2.88
N HIS A 39 0.09 2.14 2.10
CA HIS A 39 -0.75 1.05 1.61
C HIS A 39 -1.40 0.24 2.75
N ASN A 40 -0.67 -0.05 3.82
CA ASN A 40 -1.22 -0.77 4.98
C ASN A 40 -2.31 0.05 5.71
N ILE A 41 -2.13 1.37 5.83
CA ILE A 41 -3.15 2.25 6.43
C ILE A 41 -4.41 2.29 5.57
N GLU A 42 -4.26 2.40 4.25
CA GLU A 42 -5.40 2.36 3.33
C GLU A 42 -6.18 1.04 3.45
N LYS A 43 -5.47 -0.09 3.56
CA LYS A 43 -6.10 -1.39 3.81
C LYS A 43 -6.87 -1.39 5.12
N LEU A 44 -6.28 -0.88 6.21
CA LEU A 44 -6.95 -0.79 7.51
C LEU A 44 -8.18 0.11 7.48
N ALA A 45 -8.13 1.25 6.80
CA ALA A 45 -9.27 2.16 6.65
C ALA A 45 -10.44 1.48 5.90
N ASN A 46 -10.14 0.76 4.81
CA ASN A 46 -11.13 0.01 4.05
C ASN A 46 -11.75 -1.14 4.87
N TYR A 47 -10.94 -1.90 5.62
CA TYR A 47 -11.47 -2.92 6.52
C TYR A 47 -12.27 -2.33 7.69
N GLY A 48 -11.84 -1.18 8.22
CA GLY A 48 -12.55 -0.45 9.28
C GLY A 48 -13.93 0.03 8.84
N HIS A 49 -14.05 0.56 7.62
CA HIS A 49 -15.33 0.96 7.04
C HIS A 49 -16.28 -0.24 6.86
N LEU A 50 -15.77 -1.39 6.36
CA LEU A 50 -16.53 -2.64 6.28
C LEU A 50 -17.03 -3.12 7.65
N ALA A 51 -16.18 -3.03 8.69
CA ALA A 51 -16.53 -3.43 10.05
C ALA A 51 -17.51 -2.46 10.76
N ALA A 52 -17.56 -1.20 10.34
CA ALA A 52 -18.55 -0.22 10.80
C ALA A 52 -19.89 -0.41 10.09
N SER A 53 -19.88 -0.71 8.79
CA SER A 53 -21.11 -0.89 7.99
C SER A 53 -21.89 -2.16 8.31
N CYS A 54 -21.26 -3.19 8.89
CA CYS A 54 -21.93 -4.42 9.34
C CYS A 54 -22.54 -4.29 10.76
N ARG A 55 -22.33 -3.13 11.42
CA ARG A 55 -22.83 -2.82 12.77
C ARG A 55 -24.07 -1.91 12.77
N ALA A 56 -24.61 -1.60 11.59
CA ALA A 56 -25.85 -0.85 11.39
C ALA A 56 -27.00 -1.79 11.01
#